data_AF-A0A4P7R4P8-F1
#
_entry.id   AF-A0A4P7R4P8-F1
#
_cell.length_a   1.000
_cell.length_b   1.000
_cell.length_c   1.000
_cell.angle_alpha   90.00
_cell.angle_beta   90.00
_cell.angle_gamma   90.00
#
_symmetry.space_group_name_H-M   'P 1'
#
loop_
_entity.id
_entity.type
_entity.pdbx_description
1 polymer ?
#
loop_
_entity_poly.entity_id
_entity_poly.type
_entity_poly.pdbx_seq_one_letter_code
_entity_poly.pdbx_strand_id
1 'polypeptide(L)'
;MNTPRFPLPDINSLPNDIKAKVLEVQEKAGFVPNVFLAFARRPAEWRAFFAYHDALMTPETAGRTSGLTKGDREMIVTTTSAANNCLYCVVAHGAILRIYEKKPQVADQVAVNHRKAEISDRQRAMLDFAMKVCLDAQSIEDADFEALQVHGFSDEDAWDIAAITAFFGLSNRMANFAGMMPNPEFYLMGRVPKVK
;
A
#
# COMPACT_ATOMS: atom_id res chain seq x y z
N MET A 1 4.42 -5.63 -27.96
CA MET A 1 4.33 -4.87 -26.70
C MET A 1 2.95 -4.26 -26.63
N ASN A 2 2.16 -4.53 -25.59
CA ASN A 2 0.80 -4.01 -25.49
C ASN A 2 0.83 -2.49 -25.26
N THR A 3 0.13 -1.74 -26.11
CA THR A 3 -0.15 -0.32 -25.87
C THR A 3 -0.93 -0.18 -24.55
N PRO A 4 -0.53 0.72 -23.64
CA PRO A 4 -1.25 0.91 -22.38
C PRO A 4 -2.68 1.37 -22.64
N ARG A 5 -3.66 0.78 -21.93
CA ARG A 5 -5.09 1.11 -22.05
C ARG A 5 -5.35 2.60 -21.82
N PHE A 6 -4.63 3.19 -20.87
CA PHE A 6 -4.61 4.62 -20.59
C PHE A 6 -3.16 5.11 -20.65
N PRO A 7 -2.75 5.86 -21.69
CA PRO A 7 -1.42 6.43 -21.77
C PRO A 7 -1.13 7.39 -20.61
N LEU A 8 0.12 7.39 -20.14
CA LEU A 8 0.56 8.31 -19.09
C LEU A 8 0.71 9.73 -19.67
N PRO A 9 0.24 10.77 -18.97
CA PRO A 9 0.41 12.16 -19.42
C PRO A 9 1.88 12.58 -19.37
N ASP A 10 2.27 13.50 -20.25
CA ASP A 10 3.56 14.19 -20.15
C ASP A 10 3.58 15.01 -18.86
N ILE A 11 4.62 14.82 -18.04
CA ILE A 11 4.84 15.55 -16.79
C ILE A 11 4.81 17.08 -16.99
N ASN A 12 5.21 17.57 -18.17
CA ASN A 12 5.21 19.00 -18.48
C ASN A 12 3.83 19.57 -18.75
N SER A 13 2.84 18.71 -19.01
CA SER A 13 1.43 19.10 -19.20
C SER A 13 0.63 19.11 -17.90
N LEU A 14 1.22 18.68 -16.77
CA LEU A 14 0.52 18.56 -15.50
C LEU A 14 0.33 19.92 -14.81
N PRO A 15 -0.76 20.10 -14.03
CA PRO A 15 -0.90 21.23 -13.12
C PRO A 15 0.32 21.38 -12.19
N ASN A 16 0.68 22.62 -11.86
CA ASN A 16 1.93 22.93 -11.15
C ASN A 16 2.10 22.19 -9.81
N ASP A 17 1.03 22.06 -9.03
CA ASP A 17 1.03 21.36 -7.75
C ASP A 17 1.26 19.85 -7.91
N ILE A 18 0.61 19.23 -8.90
CA ILE A 18 0.80 17.82 -9.24
C ILE A 18 2.23 17.60 -9.75
N LYS A 19 2.69 18.46 -10.68
CA LYS A 19 4.05 18.40 -11.23
C LYS A 19 5.09 18.49 -10.12
N ALA A 20 4.93 19.44 -9.20
CA ALA A 20 5.83 19.61 -8.06
C ALA A 20 5.92 18.34 -7.21
N LYS A 21 4.77 17.71 -6.88
CA LYS A 21 4.76 16.46 -6.11
C LYS A 21 5.42 15.30 -6.86
N VAL A 22 5.16 15.18 -8.16
CA VAL A 22 5.80 14.14 -9.00
C VAL A 22 7.31 14.29 -9.01
N LEU A 23 7.82 15.52 -9.14
CA LEU A 23 9.25 15.81 -9.13
C LEU A 23 9.87 15.57 -7.74
N GLU A 24 9.18 15.91 -6.65
CA GLU A 24 9.62 15.61 -5.28
C GLU A 24 9.80 14.09 -5.08
N VAL A 25 8.86 13.29 -5.58
CA VAL A 25 8.93 11.83 -5.50
C VAL A 25 10.06 11.29 -6.39
N GLN A 26 10.23 11.85 -7.58
CA GLN A 26 11.33 11.49 -8.49
C GLN A 26 12.69 11.70 -7.83
N GLU A 27 12.89 12.83 -7.17
CA GLU A 27 14.15 13.15 -6.48
C GLU A 27 14.43 12.16 -5.34
N LYS A 28 13.40 11.80 -4.55
CA LYS A 28 13.53 10.89 -3.41
C LYS A 28 13.72 9.42 -3.81
N ALA A 29 13.00 8.96 -4.84
CA ALA A 29 12.97 7.55 -5.23
C ALA A 29 13.93 7.22 -6.40
N GLY A 30 14.41 8.22 -7.14
CA GLY A 30 15.19 8.06 -8.36
C GLY A 30 14.36 7.75 -9.62
N PHE A 31 13.05 7.59 -9.48
CA PHE A 31 12.09 7.38 -10.56
C PHE A 31 10.69 7.82 -10.12
N VAL A 32 9.74 7.93 -11.06
CA VAL A 32 8.34 8.25 -10.76
C VAL A 32 7.52 6.95 -10.73
N PRO A 33 6.94 6.55 -9.59
CA PRO A 33 6.01 5.43 -9.54
C PRO A 33 4.80 5.69 -10.45
N ASN A 34 4.45 4.73 -11.30
CA ASN A 34 3.47 4.92 -12.37
C ASN A 34 2.09 5.35 -11.87
N VAL A 35 1.72 5.04 -10.61
CA VAL A 35 0.47 5.52 -9.99
C VAL A 35 0.33 7.04 -10.01
N PHE A 36 1.44 7.78 -9.82
CA PHE A 36 1.42 9.25 -9.82
C PHE A 36 1.01 9.80 -11.19
N LEU A 37 1.51 9.22 -12.27
CA LEU A 37 1.17 9.64 -13.63
C LEU A 37 -0.18 9.06 -14.08
N ALA A 38 -0.52 7.84 -13.66
CA ALA A 38 -1.77 7.19 -14.04
C ALA A 38 -3.00 7.95 -13.53
N PHE A 39 -2.98 8.42 -12.27
CA PHE A 39 -4.05 9.25 -11.72
C PHE A 39 -4.03 10.69 -12.27
N ALA A 40 -2.87 11.20 -12.72
CA ALA A 40 -2.73 12.61 -13.12
C ALA A 40 -3.61 13.01 -14.32
N ARG A 41 -4.11 12.02 -15.08
CA ARG A 41 -5.14 12.20 -16.12
C ARG A 41 -6.45 12.80 -15.58
N ARG A 42 -6.71 12.70 -14.28
CA ARG A 42 -7.85 13.27 -13.57
C ARG A 42 -7.34 14.04 -12.34
N PRO A 43 -6.94 15.32 -12.51
CA PRO A 43 -6.27 16.08 -11.45
C PRO A 43 -7.04 16.17 -10.11
N ALA A 44 -8.37 16.27 -10.15
CA ALA A 44 -9.17 16.27 -8.93
C ALA A 44 -9.15 14.91 -8.21
N GLU A 45 -9.25 13.81 -8.96
CA GLU A 45 -9.15 12.44 -8.43
C GLU A 45 -7.75 12.18 -7.87
N TRP A 46 -6.70 12.63 -8.58
CA TRP A 46 -5.31 12.56 -8.11
C TRP A 46 -5.14 13.23 -6.74
N ARG A 47 -5.65 14.45 -6.57
CA ARG A 47 -5.51 15.19 -5.31
C ARG A 47 -6.22 14.48 -4.16
N ALA A 48 -7.44 14.00 -4.39
CA ALA A 48 -8.18 13.25 -3.39
C ALA A 48 -7.50 11.94 -3.02
N PHE A 49 -7.00 11.21 -4.02
CA PHE A 49 -6.31 9.94 -3.82
C PHE A 49 -5.04 10.11 -2.97
N PHE A 50 -4.17 11.04 -3.33
CA PHE A 50 -2.91 11.25 -2.59
C PHE A 50 -3.12 11.93 -1.23
N ALA A 51 -4.15 12.78 -1.08
CA ALA A 51 -4.51 13.29 0.24
C ALA A 51 -4.97 12.17 1.19
N TYR A 52 -5.80 11.23 0.71
CA TYR A 52 -6.24 10.10 1.52
C TYR A 52 -5.08 9.13 1.79
N HIS A 53 -4.23 8.88 0.79
CA HIS A 53 -3.01 8.11 0.97
C HIS A 53 -2.14 8.68 2.10
N ASP A 54 -1.85 9.98 2.06
CA ASP A 54 -0.95 10.62 3.03
C ASP A 54 -1.57 10.64 4.43
N ALA A 55 -2.90 10.80 4.54
CA ALA A 55 -3.62 10.72 5.82
C ALA A 55 -3.52 9.34 6.50
N LEU A 56 -3.34 8.27 5.72
CA LEU A 56 -3.26 6.89 6.23
C LEU A 56 -1.82 6.36 6.35
N MET A 57 -1.01 6.58 5.31
CA MET A 57 0.33 5.98 5.19
C MET A 57 1.41 6.84 5.84
N THR A 58 1.17 8.14 5.96
CA THR A 58 2.01 9.11 6.66
C THR A 58 1.19 9.98 7.61
N PRO A 59 0.42 9.39 8.53
CA PRO A 59 -0.50 10.11 9.41
C PRO A 59 0.22 11.16 10.27
N GLU A 60 1.52 10.98 10.52
CA GLU A 60 2.33 11.95 11.26
C GLU A 60 2.42 13.30 10.52
N THR A 61 2.39 13.29 9.18
CA THR A 61 2.34 14.52 8.37
C THR A 61 0.97 15.21 8.42
N ALA A 62 -0.07 14.49 8.86
CA ALA A 62 -1.42 14.98 9.06
C ALA A 62 -1.74 15.27 10.54
N GLY A 63 -0.73 15.24 11.42
CA GLY A 63 -0.89 15.53 12.84
C GLY A 63 -1.53 14.39 13.65
N ARG A 64 -1.55 13.16 13.11
CA ARG A 64 -2.10 11.97 13.77
C ARG A 64 -1.00 10.97 14.10
N THR A 65 -1.08 10.36 15.29
CA THR A 65 -0.24 9.22 15.66
C THR A 65 -0.94 7.91 15.31
N SER A 66 -0.17 6.88 14.98
CA SER A 66 -0.67 5.53 14.67
C SER A 66 0.16 4.50 15.42
N GLY A 67 -0.46 3.49 16.02
CA GLY A 67 0.25 2.37 16.63
C GLY A 67 0.76 1.34 15.61
N LEU A 68 0.39 1.47 14.34
CA LEU A 68 0.99 0.72 13.24
C LEU A 68 2.34 1.33 12.81
N THR A 69 3.35 0.48 12.66
CA THR A 69 4.63 0.89 12.06
C THR A 69 4.48 1.07 10.54
N LYS A 70 5.44 1.74 9.90
CA LYS A 70 5.46 1.84 8.42
C LYS A 70 5.48 0.47 7.74
N GLY A 71 6.20 -0.50 8.32
CA GLY A 71 6.23 -1.88 7.82
C GLY A 71 4.87 -2.57 7.95
N ASP A 72 4.18 -2.40 9.08
CA ASP A 72 2.84 -2.96 9.31
C ASP A 72 1.83 -2.45 8.26
N ARG A 73 1.83 -1.14 7.99
CA ARG A 73 0.97 -0.52 6.97
C ARG A 73 1.21 -1.14 5.59
N GLU A 74 2.46 -1.24 5.16
CA GLU A 74 2.81 -1.86 3.87
C GLU A 74 2.51 -3.37 3.82
N MET A 75 2.55 -4.06 4.96
CA MET A 75 2.22 -5.47 5.07
C MET A 75 0.72 -5.72 4.85
N ILE A 76 -0.14 -4.87 5.43
CA ILE A 76 -1.59 -4.86 5.17
C ILE A 76 -1.85 -4.65 3.68
N VAL A 77 -1.22 -3.63 3.07
CA VAL A 77 -1.39 -3.34 1.64
C VAL A 77 -0.97 -4.51 0.77
N THR A 78 0.21 -5.07 1.00
CA THR A 78 0.74 -6.18 0.18
C THR A 78 -0.18 -7.40 0.25
N THR A 79 -0.66 -7.74 1.45
CA THR A 79 -1.50 -8.92 1.69
C THR A 79 -2.89 -8.78 1.06
N THR A 80 -3.57 -7.66 1.32
CA THR A 80 -4.92 -7.39 0.78
C THR A 80 -4.89 -7.16 -0.73
N SER A 81 -3.81 -6.57 -1.26
CA SER A 81 -3.60 -6.44 -2.71
C SER A 81 -3.40 -7.78 -3.40
N ALA A 82 -2.76 -8.75 -2.73
CA ALA A 82 -2.62 -10.10 -3.25
C ALA A 82 -3.97 -10.83 -3.28
N ALA A 83 -4.80 -10.65 -2.24
CA ALA A 83 -6.17 -11.17 -2.23
C ALA A 83 -7.01 -10.63 -3.41
N ASN A 84 -6.76 -9.38 -3.81
CA ASN A 84 -7.41 -8.74 -4.96
C ASN A 84 -6.70 -8.95 -6.31
N ASN A 85 -5.66 -9.79 -6.36
CA ASN A 85 -4.84 -10.04 -7.56
C ASN A 85 -4.33 -8.75 -8.24
N CYS A 86 -3.98 -7.74 -7.46
CA CYS A 86 -3.52 -6.44 -7.99
C CYS A 86 -1.99 -6.45 -8.24
N LEU A 87 -1.58 -6.65 -9.49
CA LEU A 87 -0.16 -6.71 -9.87
C LEU A 87 0.62 -5.46 -9.45
N TYR A 88 0.09 -4.26 -9.73
CA TYR A 88 0.77 -3.00 -9.40
C TYR A 88 1.04 -2.91 -7.90
N CYS A 89 -0.01 -3.05 -7.09
CA CYS A 89 0.09 -2.82 -5.66
C CYS A 89 0.94 -3.90 -4.97
N VAL A 90 0.80 -5.18 -5.34
CA VAL A 90 1.62 -6.25 -4.77
C VAL A 90 3.10 -6.02 -5.05
N VAL A 91 3.47 -5.66 -6.28
CA VAL A 91 4.88 -5.44 -6.65
C VAL A 91 5.45 -4.18 -5.98
N ALA A 92 4.72 -3.05 -6.04
CA ALA A 92 5.18 -1.78 -5.49
C ALA A 92 5.27 -1.81 -3.96
N HIS A 93 4.19 -2.16 -3.27
CA HIS A 93 4.16 -2.16 -1.80
C HIS A 93 4.97 -3.32 -1.23
N GLY A 94 5.09 -4.45 -1.94
CA GLY A 94 6.03 -5.50 -1.57
C GLY A 94 7.49 -5.02 -1.56
N ALA A 95 7.88 -4.13 -2.47
CA ALA A 95 9.21 -3.54 -2.47
C ALA A 95 9.45 -2.61 -1.27
N ILE A 96 8.47 -1.78 -0.96
CA ILE A 96 8.53 -0.84 0.16
C ILE A 96 8.52 -1.60 1.50
N LEU A 97 7.69 -2.64 1.62
CA LEU A 97 7.65 -3.55 2.75
C LEU A 97 9.02 -4.17 3.03
N ARG A 98 9.70 -4.71 2.00
CA ARG A 98 11.06 -5.25 2.15
C ARG A 98 12.05 -4.21 2.69
N ILE A 99 11.92 -2.96 2.28
CA ILE A 99 12.77 -1.86 2.76
C ILE A 99 12.49 -1.54 4.23
N TYR A 100 11.23 -1.34 4.62
CA TYR A 100 10.89 -0.95 5.99
C TYR A 100 11.18 -2.05 7.00
N GLU A 101 10.82 -3.30 6.67
CA GLU A 101 11.06 -4.45 7.55
C GLU A 101 12.52 -4.92 7.49
N LYS A 102 13.29 -4.50 6.47
CA LYS A 102 14.64 -5.04 6.18
C LYS A 102 14.65 -6.56 6.07
N LYS A 103 13.54 -7.14 5.60
CA LYS A 103 13.33 -8.58 5.40
C LYS A 103 13.09 -8.86 3.91
N PRO A 104 14.09 -9.35 3.16
CA PRO A 104 13.97 -9.54 1.72
C PRO A 104 12.88 -10.48 1.26
N GLN A 105 12.47 -11.43 2.11
CA GLN A 105 11.52 -12.49 1.75
C GLN A 105 10.09 -12.21 2.23
N VAL A 106 9.90 -11.28 3.18
CA VAL A 106 8.61 -11.13 3.87
C VAL A 106 7.47 -10.75 2.93
N ALA A 107 7.75 -9.89 1.95
CA ALA A 107 6.75 -9.46 0.96
C ALA A 107 6.24 -10.61 0.10
N ASP A 108 7.12 -11.51 -0.34
CA ASP A 108 6.76 -12.66 -1.15
C ASP A 108 5.91 -13.64 -0.31
N GLN A 109 6.28 -13.84 0.95
CA GLN A 109 5.56 -14.70 1.88
C GLN A 109 4.15 -14.18 2.18
N VAL A 110 4.00 -12.89 2.52
CA VAL A 110 2.67 -12.33 2.84
C VAL A 110 1.77 -12.22 1.61
N ALA A 111 2.34 -11.99 0.42
CA ALA A 111 1.58 -11.98 -0.82
C ALA A 111 1.06 -13.38 -1.21
N VAL A 112 1.86 -14.44 -0.99
CA VAL A 112 1.46 -15.81 -1.38
C VAL A 112 0.61 -16.47 -0.30
N ASN A 113 1.03 -16.38 0.96
CA ASN A 113 0.30 -16.94 2.11
C ASN A 113 0.82 -16.34 3.42
N HIS A 114 0.17 -15.26 3.89
CA HIS A 114 0.57 -14.58 5.13
C HIS A 114 0.59 -15.48 6.37
N ARG A 115 -0.19 -16.57 6.39
CA ARG A 115 -0.21 -17.54 7.49
C ARG A 115 1.09 -18.35 7.61
N LYS A 116 1.97 -18.31 6.60
CA LYS A 116 3.28 -18.96 6.60
C LYS A 116 4.44 -17.95 6.60
N ALA A 117 4.15 -16.66 6.68
CA ALA A 117 5.17 -15.63 6.70
C ALA A 117 5.93 -15.57 8.03
N GLU A 118 7.18 -15.15 7.97
CA GLU A 118 8.07 -14.92 9.12
C GLU A 118 7.77 -13.57 9.79
N ILE A 119 6.57 -13.48 10.35
CA ILE A 119 5.99 -12.31 11.01
C ILE A 119 5.58 -12.65 12.44
N SER A 120 5.46 -11.64 13.31
CA SER A 120 5.03 -11.86 14.70
C SER A 120 3.56 -12.28 14.78
N ASP A 121 3.14 -12.85 15.92
CA ASP A 121 1.73 -13.18 16.15
C ASP A 121 0.85 -11.94 16.11
N ARG A 122 1.36 -10.80 16.60
CA ARG A 122 0.69 -9.49 16.48
C ARG A 122 0.47 -9.10 15.01
N GLN A 123 1.49 -9.24 14.16
CA GLN A 123 1.37 -8.96 12.72
C GLN A 123 0.42 -9.95 12.03
N ARG A 124 0.41 -11.22 12.43
CA ARG A 124 -0.52 -12.21 11.90
C ARG A 124 -1.97 -11.86 12.22
N ALA A 125 -2.29 -11.51 13.48
CA ALA A 125 -3.63 -11.11 13.89
C ALA A 125 -4.11 -9.85 13.14
N MET A 126 -3.22 -8.87 12.95
CA MET A 126 -3.47 -7.69 12.13
C MET A 126 -3.86 -8.05 10.69
N LEU A 127 -3.13 -8.98 10.06
CA LEU A 127 -3.41 -9.41 8.70
C LEU A 127 -4.68 -10.26 8.61
N ASP A 128 -4.99 -11.07 9.63
CA ASP A 128 -6.24 -11.83 9.67
C ASP A 128 -7.45 -10.89 9.74
N PHE A 129 -7.40 -9.84 10.57
CA PHE A 129 -8.42 -8.79 10.62
C PHE A 129 -8.52 -8.03 9.29
N ALA A 130 -7.39 -7.57 8.73
CA ALA A 130 -7.36 -6.90 7.43
C ALA A 130 -7.96 -7.77 6.31
N MET A 131 -7.68 -9.07 6.32
CA MET A 131 -8.24 -10.01 5.34
C MET A 131 -9.75 -10.19 5.50
N LYS A 132 -10.27 -10.18 6.74
CA LYS A 132 -11.72 -10.18 6.99
C LYS A 132 -12.36 -8.89 6.49
N VAL A 133 -11.80 -7.72 6.80
CA VAL A 133 -12.26 -6.43 6.24
C VAL A 133 -12.21 -6.44 4.69
N CYS A 134 -11.19 -7.03 4.09
CA CYS A 134 -11.03 -7.07 2.64
C CYS A 134 -12.08 -7.95 1.94
N LEU A 135 -12.44 -9.09 2.53
CA LEU A 135 -13.23 -10.13 1.87
C LEU A 135 -14.68 -10.25 2.37
N ASP A 136 -14.95 -9.81 3.60
CA ASP A 136 -16.21 -10.07 4.32
C ASP A 136 -16.49 -9.01 5.39
N ALA A 137 -16.32 -7.72 5.05
CA ALA A 137 -16.47 -6.61 6.00
C ALA A 137 -17.84 -6.58 6.72
N GLN A 138 -18.90 -7.08 6.08
CA GLN A 138 -20.24 -7.14 6.66
C GLN A 138 -20.38 -8.10 7.84
N SER A 139 -19.42 -9.02 8.04
CA SER A 139 -19.40 -9.97 9.16
C SER A 139 -18.50 -9.54 10.31
N ILE A 140 -17.95 -8.32 10.27
CA ILE A 140 -17.17 -7.76 11.38
C ILE A 140 -18.07 -7.61 12.61
N GLU A 141 -17.61 -8.13 13.74
CA GLU A 141 -18.29 -8.11 15.03
C GLU A 141 -17.30 -7.86 16.17
N ASP A 142 -17.79 -7.62 17.39
CA ASP A 142 -16.96 -7.25 18.55
C ASP A 142 -15.84 -8.27 18.85
N ALA A 143 -16.09 -9.55 18.58
CA ALA A 143 -15.10 -10.62 18.76
C ALA A 143 -13.84 -10.44 17.90
N ASP A 144 -13.94 -9.77 16.74
CA ASP A 144 -12.77 -9.48 15.90
C ASP A 144 -11.87 -8.40 16.53
N PHE A 145 -12.48 -7.43 17.21
CA PHE A 145 -11.75 -6.39 17.96
C PHE A 145 -11.10 -6.99 19.21
N GLU A 146 -11.82 -7.83 19.95
CA GLU A 146 -11.28 -8.56 21.11
C GLU A 146 -10.04 -9.39 20.72
N ALA A 147 -10.09 -10.08 19.58
CA ALA A 147 -8.97 -10.85 19.06
C ALA A 147 -7.72 -9.97 18.78
N LEU A 148 -7.91 -8.73 18.29
CA LEU A 148 -6.82 -7.77 18.12
C LEU A 148 -6.27 -7.27 19.47
N GLN A 149 -7.15 -7.00 20.43
CA GLN A 149 -6.77 -6.48 21.76
C GLN A 149 -5.88 -7.47 22.54
N VAL A 150 -6.05 -8.78 22.37
CA VAL A 150 -5.16 -9.82 22.92
C VAL A 150 -3.70 -9.60 22.50
N HIS A 151 -3.46 -8.99 21.33
CA HIS A 151 -2.14 -8.67 20.80
C HIS A 151 -1.71 -7.21 21.04
N GLY A 152 -2.45 -6.47 21.88
CA GLY A 152 -2.13 -5.10 22.27
C GLY A 152 -2.47 -4.04 21.22
N PHE A 153 -3.37 -4.34 20.28
CA PHE A 153 -3.97 -3.31 19.42
C PHE A 153 -5.08 -2.58 20.18
N SER A 154 -5.20 -1.28 19.92
CA SER A 154 -6.36 -0.47 20.30
C SER A 154 -7.42 -0.48 19.20
N ASP A 155 -8.63 -0.01 19.53
CA ASP A 155 -9.69 0.17 18.53
C ASP A 155 -9.30 1.20 17.46
N GLU A 156 -8.49 2.20 17.81
CA GLU A 156 -7.91 3.15 16.86
C GLU A 156 -6.91 2.48 15.90
N ASP A 157 -6.16 1.47 16.37
CA ASP A 157 -5.33 0.67 15.47
C ASP A 157 -6.20 -0.21 14.55
N ALA A 158 -7.30 -0.77 15.05
CA ALA A 158 -8.26 -1.51 14.23
C ALA A 158 -8.87 -0.61 13.13
N TRP A 159 -9.18 0.64 13.46
CA TRP A 159 -9.60 1.65 12.49
C TRP A 159 -8.53 1.88 11.43
N ASP A 160 -7.26 2.05 11.82
CA ASP A 160 -6.16 2.20 10.88
C ASP A 160 -6.01 1.01 9.93
N ILE A 161 -6.11 -0.22 10.46
CA ILE A 161 -6.05 -1.45 9.66
C ILE A 161 -7.19 -1.48 8.64
N ALA A 162 -8.42 -1.19 9.07
CA ALA A 162 -9.59 -1.18 8.21
C ALA A 162 -9.54 -0.07 7.16
N ALA A 163 -9.11 1.13 7.54
CA ALA A 163 -9.01 2.28 6.64
C ALA A 163 -7.96 2.07 5.54
N ILE A 164 -6.78 1.53 5.89
CA ILE A 164 -5.74 1.14 4.93
C ILE A 164 -6.30 0.06 3.98
N THR A 165 -6.94 -0.97 4.54
CA THR A 165 -7.56 -2.05 3.74
C THR A 165 -8.58 -1.50 2.74
N ALA A 166 -9.48 -0.63 3.18
CA ALA A 166 -10.52 -0.03 2.33
C ALA A 166 -9.92 0.86 1.23
N PHE A 167 -8.98 1.75 1.58
CA PHE A 167 -8.33 2.64 0.62
C PHE A 167 -7.54 1.87 -0.44
N PHE A 168 -6.83 0.81 -0.03
CA PHE A 168 -6.14 -0.03 -1.01
C PHE A 168 -7.07 -0.94 -1.80
N GLY A 169 -8.27 -1.25 -1.29
CA GLY A 169 -9.36 -1.79 -2.09
C GLY A 169 -9.76 -0.88 -3.25
N LEU A 170 -9.82 0.44 -3.05
CA LEU A 170 -10.01 1.43 -4.12
C LEU A 170 -8.81 1.43 -5.08
N SER A 171 -7.59 1.54 -4.55
CA SER A 171 -6.35 1.56 -5.34
C SER A 171 -6.22 0.33 -6.24
N ASN A 172 -6.48 -0.86 -5.69
CA ASN A 172 -6.44 -2.13 -6.41
C ASN A 172 -7.44 -2.16 -7.57
N ARG A 173 -8.69 -1.73 -7.33
CA ARG A 173 -9.72 -1.68 -8.37
C ARG A 173 -9.33 -0.75 -9.50
N MET A 174 -8.79 0.43 -9.17
CA MET A 174 -8.32 1.40 -10.17
C MET A 174 -7.12 0.86 -10.96
N ALA A 175 -6.15 0.26 -10.29
CA ALA A 175 -4.97 -0.32 -10.93
C ALA A 175 -5.33 -1.47 -11.88
N ASN A 176 -6.17 -2.40 -11.43
CA ASN A 176 -6.64 -3.54 -12.24
C ASN A 176 -7.48 -3.06 -13.43
N PHE A 177 -8.43 -2.16 -13.22
CA PHE A 177 -9.25 -1.59 -14.29
C PHE A 177 -8.41 -0.86 -15.35
N ALA A 178 -7.42 -0.08 -14.90
CA ALA A 178 -6.59 0.73 -15.80
C ALA A 178 -5.48 -0.08 -16.49
N GLY A 179 -5.21 -1.31 -16.06
CA GLY A 179 -4.04 -2.07 -16.49
C GLY A 179 -2.73 -1.38 -16.08
N MET A 180 -2.70 -0.84 -14.85
CA MET A 180 -1.54 -0.11 -14.33
C MET A 180 -0.37 -1.07 -14.13
N MET A 181 0.76 -0.79 -14.79
CA MET A 181 1.97 -1.62 -14.68
C MET A 181 2.90 -1.09 -13.60
N PRO A 182 3.44 -1.94 -12.71
CA PRO A 182 4.47 -1.51 -11.77
C PRO A 182 5.77 -1.18 -12.51
N ASN A 183 6.52 -0.24 -11.94
CA ASN A 183 7.85 0.13 -12.45
C ASN A 183 8.83 -1.05 -12.31
N PRO A 184 9.73 -1.29 -13.29
CA PRO A 184 10.76 -2.34 -13.21
C PRO A 184 11.61 -2.30 -11.92
N GLU A 185 11.88 -1.10 -11.41
CA GLU A 185 12.67 -0.84 -10.21
C GLU A 185 12.11 -1.57 -8.98
N PHE A 186 10.78 -1.63 -8.84
CA PHE A 186 10.13 -2.28 -7.70
C PHE A 186 10.37 -3.79 -7.63
N TYR A 187 10.62 -4.45 -8.77
CA TYR A 187 10.80 -5.91 -8.79
C TYR A 187 12.05 -6.37 -8.03
N LEU A 188 13.14 -5.58 -8.08
CA LEU A 188 14.40 -5.91 -7.43
C LEU A 188 14.61 -5.15 -6.11
N MET A 189 13.96 -4.00 -5.96
CA MET A 189 14.11 -3.14 -4.78
C MET A 189 13.82 -3.90 -3.47
N GLY A 190 14.72 -3.76 -2.50
CA GLY A 190 14.63 -4.40 -1.18
C GLY A 190 15.00 -5.89 -1.13
N ARG A 191 15.36 -6.53 -2.26
CA ARG A 191 15.76 -7.96 -2.28
C ARG A 191 17.21 -8.21 -1.87
N VAL A 192 18.11 -7.27 -2.16
CA VAL A 192 19.52 -7.33 -1.74
C VAL A 192 19.71 -6.41 -0.54
N PRO A 193 20.03 -6.94 0.65
CA PRO A 193 20.36 -6.12 1.81
C PRO A 193 21.54 -5.22 1.47
N LYS A 194 21.46 -3.92 1.80
CA LYS A 194 22.64 -3.04 1.73
C LYS A 194 23.66 -3.56 2.75
N VAL A 195 24.82 -4.00 2.27
CA VAL A 195 25.97 -4.27 3.14
C VAL A 195 26.32 -2.94 3.81
N LYS A 196 26.42 -2.95 5.15
CA LYS A 196 26.82 -1.78 5.93
C LYS A 196 28.29 -1.46 5.69
#